data_AF-A0A7W7EZ02-F1
#
_entry.id   AF-A0A7W7EZ02-F1
#
_cell.length_a   1.000
_cell.length_b   1.000
_cell.length_c   1.000
_cell.angle_alpha   90.00
_cell.angle_beta   90.00
_cell.angle_gamma   90.00
#
_symmetry.space_group_name_H-M   'P 1'
#
loop_
_entity.id
_entity.type
_entity.pdbx_description
1 polymer ?
#
loop_
_entity_poly.entity_id
_entity_poly.type
_entity_poly.pdbx_seq_one_letter_code
_entity_poly.pdbx_strand_id
1 'polypeptide(L)'
;MIAWDIVNTLGRLVLTLIVVVKITRFRGTLNAMERVSLGAMGGGSFLTIAVIWERQSSPFDGWATTLVTFGAVGFLIGRTVRDWKHDHANARANEQAERWLQARGKL
;
A
#
# COMPACT_ATOMS: atom_id res chain seq x y z
N MET A 1 -26.43 13.38 10.54
CA MET A 1 -25.04 13.87 10.44
C MET A 1 -24.26 13.47 11.70
N ILE A 2 -24.31 12.20 12.10
CA ILE A 2 -23.61 11.72 13.31
C ILE A 2 -23.03 10.34 13.04
N ALA A 3 -23.85 9.35 12.70
CA ALA A 3 -23.35 7.98 12.51
C ALA A 3 -22.38 7.85 11.32
N TRP A 4 -22.72 8.41 10.16
CA TRP A 4 -21.89 8.31 8.96
C TRP A 4 -20.55 9.02 9.10
N ASP A 5 -20.54 10.21 9.69
CA ASP A 5 -19.33 11.01 9.89
C ASP A 5 -18.38 10.35 10.90
N ILE A 6 -18.94 9.76 11.97
CA ILE A 6 -18.18 8.95 12.93
C ILE A 6 -17.57 7.72 12.24
N VAL A 7 -18.34 6.99 11.44
CA VAL A 7 -17.84 5.82 10.71
C VAL A 7 -16.74 6.21 9.73
N ASN A 8 -16.89 7.31 9.00
CA ASN A 8 -15.89 7.79 8.05
C ASN A 8 -14.59 8.20 8.77
N THR A 9 -14.67 8.94 9.88
CA THR A 9 -13.51 9.31 10.69
C THR A 9 -12.82 8.10 11.29
N LEU A 10 -13.58 7.13 11.84
CA LEU A 10 -13.01 5.89 12.35
C LEU A 10 -12.34 5.08 11.24
N GLY A 11 -12.96 4.99 10.06
CA GLY A 11 -12.38 4.34 8.89
C GLY A 11 -11.06 4.99 8.47
N ARG A 12 -10.99 6.32 8.46
CA ARG A 12 -9.78 7.09 8.14
C ARG A 12 -8.67 6.88 9.18
N LEU A 13 -9.02 6.84 10.47
CA LEU A 13 -8.09 6.54 11.56
C LEU A 13 -7.52 5.12 11.45
N VAL A 14 -8.40 4.13 11.23
CA VAL A 14 -7.99 2.72 11.07
C VAL A 14 -7.09 2.57 9.84
N LEU A 15 -7.43 3.21 8.71
CA LEU A 15 -6.61 3.19 7.51
C LEU A 15 -5.22 3.79 7.77
N THR A 16 -5.16 4.96 8.39
CA THR A 16 -3.89 5.60 8.76
C THR A 16 -3.06 4.68 9.68
N LEU A 17 -3.69 4.07 10.68
CA LEU A 17 -3.01 3.14 11.59
C LEU A 17 -2.45 1.91 10.85
N ILE A 18 -3.24 1.29 9.98
CA ILE A 18 -2.81 0.14 9.16
C ILE A 18 -1.60 0.53 8.31
N VAL A 19 -1.63 1.70 7.68
CA VAL A 19 -0.52 2.20 6.87
C VAL A 19 0.74 2.40 7.71
N VAL A 20 0.63 3.04 8.87
CA VAL A 20 1.77 3.27 9.77
C VAL A 20 2.36 1.94 10.22
N VAL A 21 1.53 0.98 10.62
CA VAL A 21 1.98 -0.38 11.00
C VAL A 21 2.66 -1.07 9.82
N LYS A 22 2.10 -0.97 8.60
CA LYS A 22 2.71 -1.57 7.40
C LYS A 22 4.07 -0.96 7.09
N ILE A 23 4.19 0.36 7.07
CA ILE A 23 5.45 1.05 6.76
C ILE A 23 6.49 0.75 7.84
N THR A 24 6.12 0.74 9.12
CA THR A 24 7.06 0.52 10.22
C THR A 24 7.55 -0.94 10.30
N ARG A 25 6.64 -1.92 10.19
CA ARG A 25 7.01 -3.34 10.30
C ARG A 25 7.59 -3.94 9.02
N PHE A 26 7.06 -3.55 7.87
CA PHE A 26 7.43 -4.16 6.58
C PHE A 26 8.31 -3.25 5.73
N ARG A 27 8.96 -2.24 6.33
CA ARG A 27 9.84 -1.31 5.60
C ARG A 27 10.78 -2.08 4.68
N GLY A 28 11.50 -3.06 5.22
CA GLY A 28 12.51 -3.84 4.48
C GLY A 28 11.98 -4.61 3.27
N THR A 29 10.73 -5.05 3.28
CA THR A 29 10.13 -5.83 2.19
C THR A 29 9.44 -4.97 1.14
N LEU A 30 9.12 -3.72 1.47
CA LEU A 30 8.46 -2.79 0.57
C LEU A 30 9.49 -2.10 -0.33
N ASN A 31 9.20 -2.05 -1.63
CA ASN A 31 9.97 -1.28 -2.59
C ASN A 31 9.72 0.24 -2.41
N ALA A 32 10.55 1.08 -3.04
CA ALA A 32 10.46 2.53 -2.88
C ALA A 32 9.08 3.10 -3.29
N MET A 33 8.50 2.57 -4.36
CA MET A 33 7.18 2.98 -4.85
C MET A 33 6.08 2.63 -3.85
N GLU A 34 6.03 1.39 -3.37
CA GLU A 34 5.07 0.92 -2.36
C GLU A 34 5.17 1.77 -1.08
N ARG A 35 6.38 2.17 -0.66
CA ARG A 35 6.58 3.01 0.54
C ARG A 35 6.04 4.43 0.35
N VAL A 36 6.37 5.09 -0.76
CA VAL A 36 5.92 6.46 -1.05
C VAL A 36 4.40 6.48 -1.22
N SER A 37 3.86 5.51 -1.93
CA SER A 37 2.42 5.35 -2.15
C SER A 37 1.65 5.07 -0.87
N LEU A 38 2.16 4.19 0.01
CA LEU A 38 1.58 4.00 1.33
C LEU A 38 1.66 5.29 2.16
N GLY A 39 2.78 6.01 2.12
CA GLY A 39 2.93 7.29 2.81
C GLY A 39 1.89 8.33 2.36
N ALA A 40 1.70 8.47 1.05
CA ALA A 40 0.67 9.35 0.48
C ALA A 40 -0.74 8.93 0.88
N MET A 41 -1.02 7.62 0.90
CA MET A 41 -2.33 7.08 1.28
C MET A 41 -2.64 7.30 2.77
N GLY A 42 -1.71 6.96 3.67
CA GLY A 42 -1.91 7.12 5.11
C GLY A 42 -1.90 8.58 5.55
N GLY A 43 -1.01 9.38 4.97
CA GLY A 43 -0.93 10.82 5.21
C GLY A 43 -2.16 11.56 4.68
N GLY A 44 -2.59 11.26 3.44
CA GLY A 44 -3.83 11.77 2.88
C GLY A 44 -5.04 11.38 3.76
N SER A 45 -5.14 10.11 4.15
CA SER A 45 -6.22 9.63 5.03
C SER A 45 -6.26 10.40 6.35
N PHE A 46 -5.09 10.64 6.95
CA PHE A 46 -4.97 11.39 8.19
C PHE A 46 -5.46 12.85 8.05
N LEU A 47 -5.05 13.53 6.98
CA LEU A 47 -5.42 14.92 6.72
C LEU A 47 -6.93 15.10 6.48
N THR A 48 -7.61 14.03 6.08
CA THR A 48 -9.05 14.06 5.85
C THR A 48 -9.87 13.83 7.15
N ILE A 49 -9.22 13.57 8.29
CA ILE A 49 -9.90 13.49 9.59
C ILE A 49 -10.25 14.91 10.04
N ALA A 50 -11.55 15.21 10.18
CA ALA A 50 -11.99 16.48 10.74
C ALA A 50 -11.56 16.60 12.20
N VAL A 51 -11.06 17.77 12.59
CA VAL A 51 -10.71 18.07 13.99
C VAL A 51 -12.02 18.08 14.78
N ILE A 52 -12.12 17.25 15.83
CA ILE A 52 -13.33 17.07 16.67
C ILE A 52 -13.88 18.41 17.21
N TRP A 53 -13.03 19.44 17.29
CA TRP A 53 -13.36 20.77 17.80
C TRP A 53 -14.03 21.70 16.78
N GLU A 54 -13.93 21.42 15.48
CA GLU A 54 -14.52 22.25 14.43
C GLU A 54 -15.61 21.45 13.73
N ARG A 55 -16.87 21.90 13.82
CA ARG A 55 -18.00 21.35 13.04
C ARG A 55 -17.85 21.59 11.51
N GLN A 56 -16.66 21.90 11.03
CA GLN A 56 -16.35 22.18 9.63
C GLN A 56 -15.60 21.00 9.00
N SER A 57 -15.85 20.77 7.72
CA SER A 57 -15.10 19.82 6.89
C SER A 57 -13.60 20.11 6.96
N SER A 58 -12.75 19.07 6.84
CA SER A 58 -11.31 19.28 6.86
C SER A 58 -10.90 20.26 5.75
N PRO A 59 -10.03 21.26 6.03
CA PRO A 59 -9.56 22.20 5.01
C PRO A 59 -8.77 21.51 3.89
N PHE A 60 -8.42 20.24 4.08
CA PHE A 60 -7.64 19.43 3.15
C PHE A 60 -8.49 18.45 2.33
N ASP A 61 -9.80 18.31 2.60
CA ASP A 61 -10.64 17.25 2.01
C ASP A 61 -10.58 17.22 0.47
N GLY A 62 -10.42 18.39 -0.17
CA GLY A 62 -10.36 18.52 -1.63
C GLY A 62 -9.15 17.84 -2.29
N TRP A 63 -7.95 17.96 -1.72
CA TRP A 63 -6.73 17.37 -2.30
C TRP A 63 -6.24 16.12 -1.54
N ALA A 64 -6.58 15.99 -0.26
CA ALA A 64 -6.16 14.85 0.55
C ALA A 64 -6.87 13.56 0.11
N THR A 65 -8.13 13.63 -0.31
CA THR A 65 -8.84 12.49 -0.94
C THR A 65 -8.12 12.05 -2.22
N THR A 66 -7.67 13.00 -3.04
CA THR A 66 -6.90 12.73 -4.25
C THR A 66 -5.57 12.05 -3.94
N LEU A 67 -4.87 12.46 -2.88
CA LEU A 67 -3.67 11.77 -2.41
C LEU A 67 -3.94 10.35 -1.91
N VAL A 68 -5.06 10.11 -1.23
CA VAL A 68 -5.47 8.76 -0.83
C VAL A 68 -5.62 7.87 -2.07
N THR A 69 -6.33 8.35 -3.09
CA THR A 69 -6.56 7.61 -4.33
C THR A 69 -5.26 7.35 -5.10
N PHE A 70 -4.44 8.37 -5.33
CA PHE A 70 -3.14 8.18 -6.01
C PHE A 70 -2.18 7.31 -5.22
N GLY A 71 -2.19 7.43 -3.88
CA GLY A 71 -1.44 6.55 -2.99
C GLY A 71 -1.89 5.09 -3.12
N ALA A 72 -3.20 4.83 -3.13
CA ALA A 72 -3.73 3.48 -3.32
C ALA A 72 -3.36 2.90 -4.70
N VAL A 73 -3.55 3.67 -5.77
CA VAL A 73 -3.22 3.25 -7.14
C VAL A 73 -1.71 2.98 -7.27
N GLY A 74 -0.86 3.89 -6.79
CA GLY A 74 0.58 3.72 -6.85
C GLY A 74 1.05 2.50 -6.05
N PHE A 75 0.43 2.21 -4.91
CA PHE A 75 0.72 1.01 -4.13
C PHE A 75 0.37 -0.26 -4.91
N LEU A 76 -0.81 -0.30 -5.55
CA LEU A 76 -1.24 -1.43 -6.36
C LEU A 76 -0.30 -1.65 -7.56
N ILE A 77 0.07 -0.60 -8.27
CA ILE A 77 1.04 -0.70 -9.38
C ILE A 77 2.38 -1.24 -8.87
N GLY A 78 2.91 -0.68 -7.77
CA GLY A 78 4.18 -1.12 -7.18
C GLY A 78 4.15 -2.58 -6.74
N ARG A 79 3.01 -3.03 -6.18
CA ARG A 79 2.75 -4.42 -5.79
C ARG A 79 2.74 -5.35 -7.01
N THR A 80 1.96 -5.01 -8.04
CA THR A 80 1.82 -5.80 -9.26
C THR A 80 3.16 -5.95 -9.99
N VAL A 81 3.93 -4.86 -10.10
CA VAL A 81 5.26 -4.91 -10.72
C VAL A 81 6.22 -5.81 -9.93
N ARG A 82 6.14 -5.77 -8.59
CA ARG A 82 6.97 -6.65 -7.74
C ARG A 82 6.59 -8.11 -7.91
N ASP A 83 5.30 -8.43 -7.90
CA ASP A 83 4.81 -9.80 -8.07
C ASP A 83 5.20 -10.35 -9.45
N TRP A 84 4.99 -9.57 -10.52
CA TRP A 84 5.41 -9.94 -11.86
C TRP A 84 6.91 -10.23 -11.95
N LYS A 85 7.76 -9.42 -11.31
CA LYS A 85 9.22 -9.66 -11.26
C LYS A 85 9.58 -10.94 -10.50
N HIS A 86 8.90 -11.22 -9.39
CA HIS A 86 9.12 -12.46 -8.64
C HIS A 86 8.70 -13.69 -9.45
N ASP A 87 7.56 -13.65 -10.14
CA ASP A 87 7.10 -14.75 -10.97
C ASP A 87 8.08 -15.06 -12.10
N HIS A 88 8.63 -14.02 -12.74
CA HIS A 88 9.65 -14.17 -13.78
C HIS A 88 10.96 -14.73 -13.22
N ALA A 89 11.37 -14.31 -12.03
CA ALA A 89 12.58 -14.83 -11.40
C ALA A 89 12.41 -16.31 -10.99
N ASN A 90 11.24 -16.67 -10.46
CA ASN A 90 10.92 -18.04 -10.09
C ASN A 90 10.86 -18.97 -11.31
N ALA A 91 10.26 -18.53 -12.41
CA ALA A 91 10.24 -19.29 -13.66
C ALA A 91 11.67 -19.61 -14.16
N ARG A 92 12.56 -18.60 -14.17
CA ARG A 92 13.96 -18.79 -14.57
C ARG A 92 14.72 -19.70 -13.61
N ALA A 93 14.47 -19.59 -12.30
CA ALA A 93 15.10 -20.45 -11.30
C ALA A 93 14.67 -21.91 -11.47
N ASN A 94 13.39 -22.15 -11.78
CA ASN A 94 12.87 -23.49 -12.07
C ASN A 94 13.50 -24.07 -13.35
N GLU A 95 13.56 -23.30 -14.44
CA GLU A 95 14.22 -23.75 -15.66
C GLU A 95 15.70 -24.11 -15.44
N GLN A 96 16.42 -23.32 -14.64
CA GLN A 96 17.82 -23.61 -14.31
C GLN A 96 17.96 -24.86 -13.43
N ALA A 97 17.07 -25.03 -12.47
CA ALA A 97 17.03 -26.22 -11.62
C ALA A 97 16.71 -27.48 -12.43
N GLU A 98 15.75 -27.41 -13.34
CA GLU A 98 15.41 -28.51 -14.26
C GLU A 98 16.60 -28.88 -15.15
N ARG A 99 17.25 -27.90 -15.79
CA ARG A 99 18.45 -28.16 -16.61
C ARG A 99 19.59 -28.78 -15.79
N TRP A 100 19.78 -28.35 -14.55
CA TRP A 100 20.79 -28.92 -13.65
C TRP A 100 20.46 -30.37 -13.24
N LEU A 101 19.18 -30.68 -13.02
CA LEU A 101 18.73 -32.04 -12.70
C LEU A 101 18.84 -32.99 -13.91
N GLN A 102 18.46 -32.53 -15.11
CA GLN A 102 18.65 -33.26 -16.36
C GLN A 102 20.13 -33.54 -16.65
N ALA A 103 21.00 -32.55 -16.45
CA ALA A 103 22.45 -32.73 -16.61
C ALA A 103 23.05 -33.77 -15.64
N ARG A 104 22.36 -34.09 -14.54
CA ARG A 104 22.75 -35.10 -13.55
C ARG A 104 22.02 -36.45 -13.73
N GLY A 105 21.19 -36.59 -14.77
CA GLY A 105 20.41 -37.81 -15.03
C GLY A 105 19.41 -38.15 -13.92
N LYS A 106 18.96 -37.15 -13.14
CA LYS A 106 17.97 -37.32 -12.06
C LYS A 106 16.53 -37.04 -12.51
N LEU A 107 16.38 -36.57 -13.74
CA LEU A 107 15.17 -36.39 -14.54
C LEU A 107 15.44 -37.02 -15.90
#